data_AF-A0A842TEV9-F1
#
_entry.id   AF-A0A842TEV9-F1
#
_cell.length_a   1.000
_cell.length_b   1.000
_cell.length_c   1.000
_cell.angle_alpha   90.00
_cell.angle_beta   90.00
_cell.angle_gamma   90.00
#
_symmetry.space_group_name_H-M   'P 1'
#
loop_
_entity.id
_entity.type
_entity.pdbx_description
1 polymer ?
#
loop_
_entity_poly.entity_id
_entity_poly.type
_entity_poly.pdbx_seq_one_letter_code
_entity_poly.pdbx_strand_id
1 'polypeptide(L)' 'MKILCYISSHGFGHATRTFATLRELLRYEDTEIILRANLPRWLVTNSFQTERLTYEKGFETLTIFYD' A
#
# COMPACT_ATOMS: atom_id res chain seq x y z
N MET A 1 -10.69 -7.75 -8.66
CA MET A 1 -9.80 -8.35 -7.63
C MET A 1 -9.48 -7.33 -6.53
N LYS A 2 -9.49 -7.72 -5.24
CA LYS A 2 -9.10 -6.83 -4.12
C LYS A 2 -7.79 -7.28 -3.49
N ILE A 3 -6.82 -6.37 -3.40
CA ILE A 3 -5.47 -6.65 -2.88
C ILE A 3 -5.23 -5.83 -1.61
N LEU A 4 -4.83 -6.51 -0.54
CA LEU A 4 -4.36 -5.87 0.68
C LEU A 4 -2.83 -5.86 0.69
N CYS A 5 -2.23 -4.68 0.76
CA CYS A 5 -0.77 -4.48 0.73
C CYS A 5 -0.28 -3.86 2.03
N TYR A 6 0.72 -4.48 2.64
CA TYR A 6 1.41 -3.98 3.82
C TYR A 6 2.83 -3.53 3.45
N ILE A 7 3.20 -2.29 3.78
CA ILE A 7 4.57 -1.79 3.60
C ILE A 7 5.16 -1.48 4.98
N SER A 8 5.90 -2.44 5.54
CA SER A 8 6.60 -2.26 6.81
C SER A 8 7.63 -1.12 6.75
N SER A 9 7.91 -0.52 7.91
CA SER A 9 8.61 0.75 8.09
C SER A 9 10.12 0.73 7.74
N HIS A 10 10.53 0.20 6.59
CA HIS A 10 11.94 0.11 6.17
C HIS A 10 12.41 1.31 5.31
N GLY A 11 11.76 2.46 5.43
CA GLY A 11 12.18 3.70 4.78
C GLY A 11 11.60 3.90 3.37
N PHE A 12 11.77 5.12 2.85
CA PHE A 12 11.12 5.60 1.61
C PHE A 12 11.42 4.73 0.38
N GLY A 13 12.63 4.15 0.28
CA GLY A 13 13.04 3.38 -0.89
C GLY A 13 12.27 2.07 -1.08
N HIS A 14 11.91 1.38 0.01
CA HIS A 14 11.08 0.17 -0.08
C HIS A 14 9.66 0.51 -0.51
N ALA A 15 9.10 1.59 0.05
CA ALA A 15 7.76 2.04 -0.30
C ALA A 15 7.64 2.42 -1.78
N THR A 16 8.58 3.22 -2.31
CA THR A 16 8.51 3.67 -3.70
C THR A 16 8.68 2.54 -4.72
N ARG A 17 9.50 1.51 -4.41
CA ARG A 17 9.60 0.30 -5.24
C ARG A 17 8.30 -0.49 -5.25
N THR A 18 7.68 -0.69 -4.08
CA THR A 18 6.37 -1.33 -4.01
C THR A 18 5.33 -0.54 -4.78
N PHE A 19 5.37 0.80 -4.73
CA PHE A 19 4.43 1.64 -5.48
C PHE A 19 4.50 1.40 -6.99
N ALA A 20 5.68 1.14 -7.55
CA ALA A 20 5.81 0.78 -8.97
C ALA A 20 5.01 -0.50 -9.29
N THR A 21 5.12 -1.53 -8.46
CA THR A 21 4.32 -2.77 -8.61
C THR A 21 2.82 -2.51 -8.45
N LEU A 22 2.41 -1.75 -7.44
CA LEU A 22 1.00 -1.42 -7.22
C LEU A 22 0.41 -0.66 -8.41
N ARG A 23 1.17 0.23 -9.05
CA ARG A 23 0.73 0.95 -10.27
C ARG A 23 0.48 0.00 -11.43
N GLU A 24 1.36 -0.97 -11.67
CA GLU A 24 1.14 -1.96 -12.72
C GLU A 24 -0.10 -2.82 -12.44
N LEU A 25 -0.32 -3.21 -11.17
CA LEU A 25 -1.53 -3.94 -10.77
C LEU A 25 -2.81 -3.10 -10.97
N LEU A 26 -2.75 -1.79 -10.74
CA LEU A 26 -3.89 -0.90 -10.99
C LEU A 26 -4.20 -0.71 -12.48
N ARG A 27 -3.36 -1.18 -13.41
CA ARG A 27 -3.69 -1.17 -14.85
C ARG A 27 -4.80 -2.16 -15.21
N TYR A 28 -5.05 -3.17 -14.38
CA TYR A 28 -6.20 -4.06 -14.51
C TYR A 28 -7.44 -3.35 -13.96
N GLU A 29 -8.48 -3.19 -14.78
CA GLU A 29 -9.65 -2.34 -14.44
C GLU A 29 -10.41 -2.82 -13.20
N ASP A 30 -10.38 -4.13 -12.93
CA ASP A 30 -11.07 -4.74 -11.80
C ASP A 30 -10.26 -4.71 -10.49
N THR A 31 -9.03 -4.17 -10.49
CA THR A 31 -8.16 -4.20 -9.32
C THR A 31 -8.38 -3.01 -8.39
N GLU A 32 -8.65 -3.32 -7.12
CA GLU A 32 -8.68 -2.38 -6.00
C GLU A 32 -7.56 -2.70 -5.01
N ILE A 33 -6.89 -1.67 -4.48
CA ILE A 33 -5.77 -1.83 -3.54
C ILE A 33 -6.08 -1.12 -2.23
N ILE A 34 -5.93 -1.83 -1.12
CA ILE A 34 -5.87 -1.26 0.22
C ILE A 34 -4.41 -1.26 0.65
N LEU A 35 -3.82 -0.08 0.76
CA LEU A 35 -2.45 0.12 1.22
C LEU A 35 -2.46 0.46 2.72
N ARG A 36 -1.89 -0.44 3.53
CA ARG A 36 -1.60 -0.22 4.94
C ARG A 36 -0.12 0.04 5.14
N ALA A 37 0.22 1.23 5.58
CA ALA A 37 1.61 1.59 5.82
C ALA A 37 1.73 2.72 6.84
N ASN A 38 2.91 2.86 7.45
CA ASN A 38 3.26 4.03 8.25
C ASN A 38 4.05 5.04 7.41
N LEU A 39 3.43 5.54 6.33
CA LEU A 39 4.03 6.50 5.41
C LEU A 39 3.40 7.90 5.57
N PRO A 40 4.14 8.97 5.24
CA PRO A 40 3.52 10.28 5.14
C PRO A 40 2.40 10.27 4.08
N ARG A 41 1.21 10.78 4.42
CA ARG A 41 0.05 10.79 3.50
C ARG A 41 0.38 11.47 2.17
N TRP A 42 1.15 12.57 2.21
CA TRP A 42 1.57 13.32 1.02
C TRP A 42 2.34 12.44 0.02
N LEU A 43 3.12 11.47 0.50
CA LEU A 43 3.90 10.58 -0.37
C LEU A 43 2.97 9.68 -1.18
N VAL A 44 1.92 9.16 -0.53
CA VAL A 44 0.94 8.29 -1.17
C VAL A 44 0.09 9.09 -2.17
N THR A 45 -0.43 10.25 -1.76
CA THR A 45 -1.27 11.09 -2.64
C THR A 45 -0.52 11.62 -3.86
N ASN A 46 0.78 11.90 -3.73
CA ASN A 46 1.62 12.29 -4.87
C ASN A 46 1.97 11.11 -5.78
N SER A 47 1.92 9.88 -5.25
CA SER A 47 2.30 8.67 -6.00
C SER A 47 1.14 7.99 -6.71
N PHE A 48 -0.09 8.22 -6.26
CA PHE A 48 -1.30 7.60 -6.77
C PHE A 48 -2.40 8.65 -6.96
N GLN A 49 -2.87 8.78 -8.20
CA GLN A 49 -3.98 9.65 -8.59
C GLN A 49 -5.16 8.79 -9.08
N THR A 50 -5.70 7.96 -8.18
CA THR A 50 -6.80 7.04 -8.51
C THR A 50 -7.65 6.76 -7.28
N GLU A 51 -8.96 6.57 -7.49
CA GLU A 51 -9.92 6.19 -6.46
C GLU A 51 -9.88 4.69 -6.12
N ARG A 52 -9.20 3.89 -6.95
CA ARG A 52 -9.05 2.43 -6.75
C ARG A 52 -7.94 2.06 -5.76
N LEU A 53 -7.36 3.07 -5.08
CA LEU A 53 -6.40 2.86 -3.99
C LEU A 53 -6.88 3.57 -2.72
N THR A 54 -7.08 2.79 -1.67
CA THR A 54 -7.39 3.27 -0.32
C THR A 54 -6.13 3.23 0.53
N TYR A 55 -5.79 4.36 1.16
CA TYR A 55 -4.65 4.44 2.07
C TYR A 55 -5.09 4.49 3.53
N GLU A 56 -4.69 3.47 4.28
CA GLU A 56 -4.91 3.33 5.73
C GLU A 56 -3.58 3.49 6.46
N LYS A 57 -3.50 4.51 7.33
CA LYS A 57 -2.28 4.79 8.10
C LYS A 57 -2.22 3.86 9.31
N GLY A 58 -1.10 3.18 9.47
CA GLY A 58 -0.79 2.38 10.66
C GLY A 58 -1.02 0.89 10.47
N PHE A 59 -0.36 0.12 11.33
CA PHE A 59 -0.65 -1.28 11.58
C PHE A 59 -1.24 -1.32 12.98
N GLU A 60 -2.46 -1.83 13.14
CA GLU A 60 -2.71 -2.54 14.39
C GLU A 60 -1.74 -3.72 14.37
N THR A 61 -0.90 -3.83 15.40
CA THR A 61 0.10 -4.90 15.52
C THR A 61 -0.58 -6.24 15.24
N LEU A 62 -0.33 -6.83 14.07
CA LEU A 62 -0.78 -8.18 13.78
C LEU A 62 0.18 -9.12 14.51
N THR A 63 -0.16 -9.46 15.75
CA THR A 63 0.55 -10.50 16.49
C THR A 63 0.24 -11.84 15.82
N ILE A 64 1.19 -12.36 15.06
CA ILE A 64 1.12 -13.71 14.50
C ILE A 64 1.64 -14.64 15.59
N PHE A 65 0.74 -15.42 16.19
CA PHE A 65 1.13 -16.55 17.03
C PHE A 65 1.56 -17.69 16.12
N TYR A 66 2.75 -18.23 16.35
CA TYR A 66 3.17 -19.51 15.79
C TYR A 66 2.88 -20.55 16.86
N ASP A 67 2.05 -21.54 16.54
CA ASP A 67 1.85 -22.74 17.36
C ASP A 67 3.11 -23.63 17.40
#